data_AF-A0A1E4EZK2-F1
#
_entry.id   AF-A0A1E4EZK2-F1
#
_cell.length_a   1.000
_cell.length_b   1.000
_cell.length_c   1.000
_cell.angle_alpha   90.00
_cell.angle_beta   90.00
_cell.angle_gamma   90.00
#
_symmetry.space_group_name_H-M   'P 1'
#
loop_
_entity.id
_entity.type
_entity.pdbx_description
1 polymer ?
#
loop_
_entity_poly.entity_id
_entity_poly.type
_entity_poly.pdbx_seq_one_letter_code
_entity_poly.pdbx_strand_id
1 'polypeptide(L)'
;MPVTRAWSEGTLARVRTRLQGALGERLQVKRPLRIRLANPAQLVSYGGDGVQGLYDDGQITLCDVLSRRLAVAVLAHEYGHAWQDENHPGYDRVDNSLREGFAEWVSLQALKRFGFGSGGDLLRSNRDPVYGGGLRWFLQVEEHFGREAVFEQATTWLDVNGGRLPPPPPKKEPKKKKVERNPDDESVPDDMPESGGGSEPR
;
A
#
# COMPACT_ATOMS: atom_id res chain seq x y z
N MET A 1 -2.31 -25.65 -17.54
CA MET A 1 -1.11 -25.66 -16.68
C MET A 1 -1.49 -25.14 -15.30
N PRO A 2 -1.18 -25.87 -14.23
CA PRO A 2 -1.56 -25.48 -12.87
C PRO A 2 -0.81 -24.22 -12.41
N VAL A 3 -1.41 -23.53 -11.45
CA VAL A 3 -0.76 -22.47 -10.66
C VAL A 3 0.05 -23.17 -9.59
N THR A 4 1.37 -22.99 -9.62
CA THR A 4 2.31 -23.54 -8.62
C THR A 4 3.01 -22.39 -7.92
N ARG A 5 3.56 -22.64 -6.72
CA ARG A 5 4.26 -21.60 -5.95
C ARG A 5 5.37 -20.93 -6.77
N ALA A 6 6.23 -21.72 -7.40
CA ALA A 6 7.32 -21.21 -8.24
C ALA A 6 6.79 -20.40 -9.44
N TRP A 7 5.69 -20.85 -10.07
CA TRP A 7 5.05 -20.09 -11.14
C TRP A 7 4.49 -18.76 -10.63
N SER A 8 3.86 -18.75 -9.46
CA SER A 8 3.28 -17.56 -8.84
C SER A 8 4.35 -16.56 -8.42
N GLU A 9 5.46 -17.00 -7.82
CA GLU A 9 6.60 -16.14 -7.46
C GLU A 9 7.23 -15.51 -8.71
N GLY A 10 7.50 -16.31 -9.75
CA GLY A 10 7.99 -15.80 -11.02
C GLY A 10 7.00 -14.86 -11.73
N THR A 11 5.70 -15.11 -11.58
CA THR A 11 4.65 -14.26 -12.14
C THR A 11 4.53 -12.94 -11.39
N LEU A 12 4.61 -12.95 -10.06
CA LEU A 12 4.62 -11.74 -9.23
C LEU A 12 5.81 -10.85 -9.58
N ALA A 13 7.01 -11.44 -9.77
CA ALA A 13 8.17 -10.70 -10.23
C ALA A 13 7.92 -10.01 -11.60
N ARG A 14 7.29 -10.72 -12.54
CA ARG A 14 6.92 -10.15 -13.85
C ARG A 14 5.84 -9.07 -13.76
N VAL A 15 4.86 -9.24 -12.86
CA VAL A 15 3.85 -8.22 -12.56
C VAL A 15 4.54 -6.95 -12.07
N ARG A 16 5.41 -7.06 -11.07
CA ARG A 16 6.22 -5.95 -10.57
C ARG A 16 7.01 -5.27 -11.68
N THR A 17 7.81 -6.00 -12.44
CA THR A 17 8.64 -5.41 -13.52
C THR A 17 7.79 -4.67 -14.56
N ARG A 18 6.67 -5.24 -14.99
CA ARG A 18 5.81 -4.62 -16.01
C ARG A 18 5.04 -3.41 -15.49
N LEU A 19 4.57 -3.46 -14.25
CA LEU A 19 3.90 -2.34 -13.61
C LEU A 19 4.89 -1.20 -13.39
N GLN A 20 6.08 -1.46 -12.83
CA GLN A 20 7.12 -0.45 -12.62
C GLN A 20 7.59 0.17 -13.94
N GLY A 21 7.83 -0.63 -14.98
CA GLY A 21 8.25 -0.12 -16.28
C GLY A 21 7.23 0.81 -16.94
N ALA A 22 5.95 0.71 -16.59
CA ALA A 22 4.89 1.49 -17.20
C ALA A 22 4.32 2.60 -16.31
N LEU A 23 4.37 2.43 -14.99
CA LEU A 23 3.77 3.32 -14.01
C LEU A 23 4.83 4.04 -13.16
N GLY A 24 6.11 3.71 -13.35
CA GLY A 24 7.24 4.28 -12.63
C GLY A 24 7.53 3.55 -11.31
N GLU A 25 8.63 3.94 -10.68
CA GLU A 25 9.06 3.38 -9.39
C GLU A 25 8.11 3.72 -8.23
N ARG A 26 7.21 4.70 -8.43
CA ARG A 26 6.20 5.08 -7.43
C ARG A 26 5.32 3.91 -6.99
N LEU A 27 5.06 2.93 -7.86
CA LEU A 27 4.28 1.72 -7.54
C LEU A 27 5.17 0.56 -6.97
N GLN A 28 6.37 0.85 -6.49
CA GLN A 28 7.23 -0.15 -5.87
C GLN A 28 6.77 -0.53 -4.47
N VAL A 29 6.56 -1.83 -4.24
CA VAL A 29 6.50 -2.41 -2.89
C VAL A 29 7.94 -2.66 -2.41
N LYS A 30 8.29 -2.13 -1.25
CA LYS A 30 9.63 -2.16 -0.66
C LYS A 30 9.87 -3.40 0.18
N ARG A 31 8.85 -3.84 0.92
CA ARG A 31 8.89 -5.06 1.74
C ARG A 31 8.91 -6.30 0.83
N PRO A 32 9.63 -7.35 1.22
CA PRO A 32 9.59 -8.61 0.49
C PRO A 32 8.20 -9.24 0.61
N LEU A 33 7.66 -9.69 -0.52
CA LEU A 33 6.37 -10.38 -0.59
C LEU A 33 6.58 -11.89 -0.66
N ARG A 34 5.86 -12.62 0.21
CA ARG A 34 5.84 -14.09 0.24
C ARG A 34 4.58 -14.60 -0.44
N ILE A 35 4.69 -15.73 -1.13
CA ILE A 35 3.55 -16.41 -1.75
C ILE A 35 3.16 -17.65 -0.96
N ARG A 36 1.88 -17.76 -0.62
CA ARG A 36 1.24 -18.97 -0.12
C ARG A 36 0.16 -19.39 -1.13
N LEU A 37 0.11 -20.68 -1.45
CA LEU A 37 -1.03 -21.24 -2.17
C LEU A 37 -2.05 -21.79 -1.17
N ALA A 38 -3.32 -21.62 -1.49
CA ALA A 38 -4.42 -22.18 -0.73
C ALA A 38 -5.48 -22.74 -1.69
N ASN A 39 -6.10 -23.84 -1.29
CA ASN A 39 -7.28 -24.33 -2.01
C ASN A 39 -8.53 -23.52 -1.59
N PRO A 40 -9.63 -23.60 -2.35
CA PRO A 40 -10.85 -22.84 -2.04
C PRO A 40 -11.38 -23.07 -0.61
N ALA A 41 -11.33 -24.31 -0.10
CA ALA A 41 -11.82 -24.63 1.24
C ALA A 41 -11.02 -23.93 2.35
N GLN A 42 -9.71 -23.75 2.16
CA GLN A 42 -8.87 -22.98 3.08
C GLN A 42 -9.17 -21.47 3.03
N LEU A 43 -9.64 -20.96 1.88
CA LEU A 43 -9.93 -19.56 1.66
C LEU A 43 -11.27 -19.09 2.25
N VAL A 44 -12.23 -20.00 2.42
CA VAL A 44 -13.55 -19.70 3.04
C VAL A 44 -13.39 -18.97 4.38
N SER A 45 -12.39 -19.35 5.18
CA SER A 45 -12.11 -18.75 6.49
C SER A 45 -11.71 -17.27 6.46
N TYR A 46 -11.32 -16.75 5.30
CA TYR A 46 -10.85 -15.37 5.13
C TYR A 46 -11.92 -14.40 4.63
N GLY A 47 -13.07 -14.89 4.15
CA GLY A 47 -14.11 -14.02 3.59
C GLY A 47 -15.24 -14.72 2.82
N GLY A 48 -15.39 -16.04 2.97
CA GLY A 48 -16.44 -16.83 2.30
C GLY A 48 -16.05 -17.37 0.92
N ASP A 49 -17.03 -17.91 0.20
CA ASP A 49 -16.86 -18.76 -0.99
C ASP A 49 -16.34 -18.04 -2.26
N GLY A 50 -16.02 -16.74 -2.17
CA GLY A 50 -15.57 -15.91 -3.29
C GLY A 50 -14.10 -15.48 -3.26
N VAL A 51 -13.36 -15.77 -2.18
CA VAL A 51 -11.99 -15.28 -2.01
C VAL A 51 -11.04 -16.00 -2.98
N GLN A 52 -10.41 -15.23 -3.87
CA GLN A 52 -9.44 -15.74 -4.85
C GLN A 52 -7.99 -15.42 -4.47
N GLY A 53 -7.78 -14.40 -3.65
CA GLY A 53 -6.51 -14.00 -3.08
C GLY A 53 -6.71 -13.18 -1.81
N LEU A 54 -5.63 -13.01 -1.06
CA LEU A 54 -5.58 -12.14 0.10
C LEU A 54 -4.14 -11.67 0.32
N TYR A 55 -3.96 -10.38 0.50
CA TYR A 55 -2.77 -9.79 1.09
C TYR A 55 -2.94 -9.62 2.62
N ASP A 56 -1.95 -10.07 3.38
CA ASP A 56 -1.83 -9.84 4.83
C ASP A 56 -0.34 -9.81 5.23
N ASP A 57 0.12 -8.72 5.84
CA ASP A 57 1.49 -8.47 6.34
C ASP A 57 2.62 -9.11 5.50
N GLY A 58 2.76 -8.65 4.26
CA GLY A 58 3.81 -9.11 3.35
C GLY A 58 3.61 -10.53 2.81
N GLN A 59 2.47 -11.17 3.04
CA GLN A 59 2.09 -12.45 2.46
C GLN A 59 0.92 -12.30 1.51
N ILE A 60 1.07 -12.79 0.29
CA ILE A 60 -0.01 -12.97 -0.67
C ILE A 60 -0.41 -14.45 -0.64
N THR A 61 -1.64 -14.71 -0.21
CA THR A 61 -2.28 -16.02 -0.35
C THR A 61 -3.05 -16.04 -1.67
N LEU A 62 -2.83 -17.06 -2.49
CA LEU A 62 -3.43 -17.19 -3.82
C LEU A 62 -4.17 -18.52 -3.96
N CYS A 63 -5.38 -18.48 -4.52
CA CYS A 63 -6.16 -19.66 -4.84
C CYS A 63 -5.47 -20.52 -5.93
N ASP A 64 -5.22 -21.80 -5.64
CA ASP A 64 -4.43 -22.70 -6.48
C ASP A 64 -5.19 -23.28 -7.69
N VAL A 65 -6.52 -23.20 -7.68
CA VAL A 65 -7.38 -23.65 -8.80
C VAL A 65 -7.62 -22.58 -9.86
N LEU A 66 -7.05 -21.38 -9.70
CA LEU A 66 -7.23 -20.30 -10.66
C LEU A 66 -6.60 -20.63 -12.02
N SER A 67 -7.24 -20.16 -13.09
CA SER A 67 -6.55 -20.08 -14.38
C SER A 67 -5.37 -19.11 -14.27
N ARG A 68 -4.29 -19.34 -15.03
CA ARG A 68 -3.12 -18.44 -15.03
C ARG A 68 -3.48 -16.97 -15.33
N ARG A 69 -4.51 -16.74 -16.16
CA ARG A 69 -5.02 -15.39 -16.44
C ARG A 69 -5.61 -14.75 -15.19
N LEU A 70 -6.48 -15.47 -14.48
CA LEU A 70 -7.07 -14.99 -13.23
C LEU A 70 -6.01 -14.81 -12.14
N ALA A 71 -5.07 -15.75 -12.04
CA ALA A 71 -3.97 -15.64 -11.09
C ALA A 71 -3.09 -14.39 -11.33
N VAL A 72 -2.88 -13.96 -12.58
CA VAL A 72 -2.20 -12.69 -12.87
C VAL A 72 -3.01 -11.49 -12.36
N ALA A 73 -4.33 -11.49 -12.57
CA ALA A 73 -5.20 -10.42 -12.06
C ALA A 73 -5.15 -10.35 -10.53
N VAL A 74 -5.33 -11.49 -9.86
CA VAL A 74 -5.29 -11.57 -8.39
C VAL A 74 -3.92 -11.18 -7.84
N LEU A 75 -2.82 -11.71 -8.39
CA LEU A 75 -1.47 -11.32 -7.94
C LEU A 75 -1.22 -9.82 -8.09
N ALA A 76 -1.73 -9.19 -9.14
CA ALA A 76 -1.61 -7.74 -9.32
C ALA A 76 -2.52 -6.96 -8.38
N HIS A 77 -3.72 -7.46 -8.10
CA HIS A 77 -4.64 -6.90 -7.11
C HIS A 77 -4.00 -6.90 -5.71
N GLU A 78 -3.52 -8.07 -5.25
CA GLU A 78 -2.87 -8.19 -3.94
C GLU A 78 -1.54 -7.40 -3.86
N TYR A 79 -0.84 -7.22 -4.99
CA TYR A 79 0.31 -6.32 -5.06
C TYR A 79 -0.10 -4.84 -4.86
N GLY A 80 -1.28 -4.44 -5.34
CA GLY A 80 -1.87 -3.12 -5.09
C GLY A 80 -2.15 -2.89 -3.61
N HIS A 81 -2.74 -3.89 -2.92
CA HIS A 81 -2.94 -3.86 -1.48
C HIS A 81 -1.63 -3.73 -0.71
N ALA A 82 -0.61 -4.53 -1.07
CA ALA A 82 0.70 -4.45 -0.47
C ALA A 82 1.34 -3.06 -0.60
N TRP A 83 1.18 -2.42 -1.76
CA TRP A 83 1.66 -1.06 -1.97
C TRP A 83 0.91 -0.05 -1.10
N GLN A 84 -0.42 -0.16 -1.03
CA GLN A 84 -1.23 0.77 -0.27
C GLN A 84 -0.95 0.66 1.23
N ASP A 85 -0.75 -0.56 1.74
CA ASP A 85 -0.35 -0.83 3.13
C ASP A 85 0.99 -0.18 3.50
N GLU A 86 1.95 -0.13 2.57
CA GLU A 86 3.22 0.57 2.80
C GLU A 86 3.13 2.10 2.80
N ASN A 87 2.17 2.64 2.06
CA ASN A 87 2.11 4.06 1.77
C ASN A 87 0.97 4.78 2.51
N HIS A 88 0.06 4.03 3.15
CA HIS A 88 -1.02 4.58 3.95
C HIS A 88 -0.84 4.29 5.46
N PRO A 89 -0.73 5.32 6.33
CA PRO A 89 -0.44 5.13 7.76
C PRO A 89 -1.55 4.46 8.58
N GLY A 90 -2.69 4.13 7.96
CA GLY A 90 -3.77 3.35 8.56
C GLY A 90 -4.55 2.60 7.50
N TYR A 91 -3.89 1.74 6.74
CA TYR A 91 -4.47 0.96 5.64
C TYR A 91 -5.81 0.28 5.99
N ASP A 92 -5.91 -0.33 7.18
CA ASP A 92 -7.15 -0.98 7.66
C ASP A 92 -8.31 -0.02 7.90
N ARG A 93 -8.06 1.30 7.89
CA ARG A 93 -9.05 2.36 8.09
C ARG A 93 -9.42 3.09 6.81
N VAL A 94 -8.79 2.76 5.68
CA VAL A 94 -9.14 3.31 4.37
C VAL A 94 -10.54 2.82 4.01
N ASP A 95 -11.32 3.67 3.34
CA ASP A 95 -12.61 3.26 2.79
C ASP A 95 -12.43 2.02 1.88
N ASN A 96 -13.27 1.01 2.08
CA ASN A 96 -13.15 -0.26 1.35
C ASN A 96 -13.21 -0.03 -0.17
N SER A 97 -14.03 0.90 -0.66
CA SER A 97 -14.14 1.15 -2.11
C SER A 97 -12.87 1.79 -2.67
N LEU A 98 -12.19 2.64 -1.90
CA LEU A 98 -10.86 3.13 -2.29
C LEU A 98 -9.80 2.02 -2.25
N ARG A 99 -9.83 1.18 -1.22
CA ARG A 99 -8.86 0.10 -1.07
C ARG A 99 -8.97 -0.93 -2.20
N GLU A 100 -10.15 -1.50 -2.37
CA GLU A 100 -10.42 -2.48 -3.43
C GLU A 100 -10.35 -1.83 -4.83
N GLY A 101 -10.79 -0.57 -4.96
CA GLY A 101 -10.74 0.16 -6.22
C GLY A 101 -9.33 0.41 -6.73
N PHE A 102 -8.40 0.76 -5.84
CA PHE A 102 -6.99 0.93 -6.21
C PHE A 102 -6.36 -0.40 -6.62
N ALA A 103 -6.61 -1.47 -5.86
CA ALA A 103 -6.14 -2.81 -6.18
C ALA A 103 -6.69 -3.32 -7.53
N GLU A 104 -7.96 -3.05 -7.83
CA GLU A 104 -8.57 -3.33 -9.13
C GLU A 104 -7.94 -2.49 -10.25
N TRP A 105 -7.61 -1.22 -10.00
CA TRP A 105 -6.90 -0.40 -10.96
C TRP A 105 -5.52 -1.00 -11.27
N VAL A 106 -4.75 -1.41 -10.27
CA VAL A 106 -3.45 -2.08 -10.45
C VAL A 106 -3.61 -3.39 -11.24
N SER A 107 -4.63 -4.19 -10.93
CA SER A 107 -4.98 -5.41 -11.65
C SER A 107 -5.26 -5.15 -13.13
N LEU A 108 -6.09 -4.15 -13.44
CA LEU A 108 -6.38 -3.72 -14.81
C LEU A 108 -5.11 -3.30 -15.56
N GLN A 109 -4.23 -2.54 -14.90
CA GLN A 109 -2.97 -2.13 -15.52
C GLN A 109 -2.09 -3.35 -15.84
N ALA A 110 -1.99 -4.33 -14.94
CA ALA A 110 -1.26 -5.57 -15.18
C ALA A 110 -1.86 -6.37 -16.36
N LEU A 111 -3.17 -6.58 -16.38
CA LEU A 111 -3.84 -7.33 -17.45
C LEU A 111 -3.60 -6.75 -18.85
N LYS A 112 -3.67 -5.42 -18.99
CA LYS A 112 -3.32 -4.71 -20.24
C LYS A 112 -1.90 -5.08 -20.72
N ARG A 113 -0.94 -5.16 -19.80
CA ARG A 113 0.50 -5.40 -20.09
C ARG A 113 0.85 -6.87 -20.28
N PHE A 114 -0.02 -7.77 -19.85
CA PHE A 114 0.09 -9.20 -20.13
C PHE A 114 -0.63 -9.61 -21.43
N GLY A 115 -1.26 -8.67 -22.14
CA GLY A 115 -2.01 -8.94 -23.37
C GLY A 115 -3.39 -9.55 -23.13
N PHE A 116 -3.91 -9.48 -21.89
CA PHE A 116 -5.19 -10.06 -21.51
C PHE A 116 -6.33 -9.02 -21.61
N GLY A 117 -6.52 -8.45 -22.81
CA GLY A 117 -7.49 -7.38 -23.07
C GLY A 117 -8.91 -7.69 -22.56
N SER A 118 -9.42 -8.89 -22.85
CA SER A 118 -10.76 -9.32 -22.41
C SER A 118 -10.91 -9.45 -20.89
N GLY A 119 -9.81 -9.63 -20.16
CA GLY A 119 -9.83 -9.58 -18.69
C GLY A 119 -10.09 -8.17 -18.18
N GLY A 120 -9.56 -7.15 -18.84
CA GLY A 120 -9.81 -5.76 -18.47
C GLY A 120 -11.26 -5.32 -18.70
N ASP A 121 -11.94 -5.91 -19.68
CA ASP A 121 -13.36 -5.61 -19.94
C ASP A 121 -14.27 -6.23 -18.87
N LEU A 122 -13.91 -7.41 -18.35
CA LEU A 122 -14.61 -8.02 -17.22
C LEU A 122 -14.49 -7.18 -15.95
N LEU A 123 -13.30 -6.68 -15.62
CA LEU A 123 -13.11 -5.77 -14.48
C LEU A 123 -13.97 -4.51 -14.62
N ARG A 124 -13.96 -3.88 -15.79
CA ARG A 124 -14.73 -2.65 -16.04
C ARG A 124 -16.24 -2.85 -15.99
N SER A 125 -16.71 -4.04 -16.35
CA SER A 125 -18.14 -4.39 -16.32
C SER A 125 -18.61 -4.92 -14.97
N ASN A 126 -17.72 -5.08 -13.99
CA ASN A 126 -18.07 -5.50 -12.63
C ASN A 126 -19.04 -4.48 -12.01
N ARG A 127 -20.26 -4.94 -11.68
CA ARG A 127 -21.32 -4.10 -11.11
C ARG A 127 -21.25 -3.98 -9.59
N ASP A 128 -20.36 -4.72 -8.94
CA ASP A 128 -20.14 -4.61 -7.51
C ASP A 128 -19.81 -3.14 -7.13
N PRO A 129 -20.49 -2.57 -6.12
CA PRO A 129 -20.31 -1.17 -5.76
C PRO A 129 -18.94 -0.87 -5.12
N VAL A 130 -18.27 -1.87 -4.52
CA VAL A 130 -16.98 -1.70 -3.84
C VAL A 130 -15.85 -1.88 -4.86
N TYR A 131 -15.75 -3.07 -5.47
CA TYR A 131 -14.70 -3.41 -6.42
C TYR A 131 -14.90 -2.68 -7.75
N GLY A 132 -16.05 -2.91 -8.38
CA GLY A 132 -16.38 -2.30 -9.66
C GLY A 132 -16.58 -0.78 -9.55
N GLY A 133 -17.24 -0.32 -8.50
CA GLY A 133 -17.44 1.11 -8.21
C GLY A 133 -16.12 1.83 -7.94
N GLY A 134 -15.28 1.28 -7.06
CA GLY A 134 -13.95 1.81 -6.77
C GLY A 134 -13.06 1.89 -8.01
N LEU A 135 -13.03 0.85 -8.85
CA LEU A 135 -12.29 0.86 -10.10
C LEU A 135 -12.75 1.99 -11.04
N ARG A 136 -14.07 2.13 -11.25
CA ARG A 136 -14.61 3.19 -12.11
C ARG A 136 -14.23 4.58 -11.59
N TRP A 137 -14.25 4.76 -10.28
CA TRP A 137 -13.84 6.00 -9.64
C TRP A 137 -12.36 6.31 -9.90
N PHE A 138 -11.45 5.35 -9.73
CA PHE A 138 -10.02 5.57 -10.03
C PHE A 138 -9.74 5.79 -11.52
N LEU A 139 -10.53 5.17 -12.41
CA LEU A 139 -10.45 5.45 -13.85
C LEU A 139 -10.86 6.90 -14.17
N GLN A 140 -11.90 7.42 -13.50
CA GLN A 140 -12.28 8.82 -13.63
C GLN A 140 -11.18 9.76 -13.10
N VAL A 141 -10.55 9.42 -11.97
CA VAL A 141 -9.40 10.19 -11.46
C VAL A 141 -8.25 10.22 -12.46
N GLU A 142 -7.85 9.06 -12.99
CA GLU A 142 -6.78 8.97 -13.97
C GLU A 142 -7.12 9.79 -15.23
N GLU A 143 -8.36 9.75 -15.69
CA GLU A 143 -8.85 10.48 -16.86
C GLU A 143 -8.83 12.00 -16.66
N HIS A 144 -9.29 12.49 -15.50
CA HIS A 144 -9.49 13.92 -15.26
C HIS A 144 -8.24 14.63 -14.70
N PHE A 145 -7.45 13.92 -13.89
CA PHE A 145 -6.34 14.51 -13.12
C PHE A 145 -5.00 13.84 -13.41
N GLY A 146 -4.99 12.82 -14.27
CA GLY A 146 -3.79 12.09 -14.64
C GLY A 146 -3.40 11.02 -13.61
N ARG A 147 -2.41 10.21 -13.99
CA ARG A 147 -1.97 9.05 -13.23
C ARG A 147 -1.43 9.40 -11.83
N GLU A 148 -0.76 10.53 -11.66
CA GLU A 148 -0.19 10.87 -10.34
C GLU A 148 -1.29 11.05 -9.28
N ALA A 149 -2.45 11.59 -9.68
CA ALA A 149 -3.60 11.74 -8.80
C ALA A 149 -4.16 10.39 -8.29
N VAL A 150 -4.01 9.31 -9.06
CA VAL A 150 -4.37 7.94 -8.62
C VAL A 150 -3.59 7.56 -7.37
N PHE A 151 -2.27 7.79 -7.36
CA PHE A 151 -1.42 7.45 -6.21
C PHE A 151 -1.66 8.37 -5.01
N GLU A 152 -2.00 9.63 -5.26
CA GLU A 152 -2.37 10.58 -4.20
C GLU A 152 -3.68 10.16 -3.54
N GLN A 153 -4.70 9.81 -4.33
CA GLN A 153 -5.94 9.34 -3.74
C GLN A 153 -5.78 7.99 -3.04
N ALA A 154 -5.02 7.05 -3.62
CA ALA A 154 -4.80 5.75 -2.98
C ALA A 154 -4.19 5.87 -1.56
N THR A 155 -3.58 7.01 -1.24
CA THR A 155 -2.97 7.28 0.07
C THR A 155 -3.71 8.37 0.88
N THR A 156 -4.93 8.72 0.51
CA THR A 156 -5.73 9.76 1.19
C THR A 156 -6.63 9.22 2.30
N TRP A 157 -7.13 10.13 3.13
CA TRP A 157 -8.09 9.89 4.22
C TRP A 157 -9.52 10.30 3.83
N LEU A 158 -9.84 10.32 2.54
CA LEU A 158 -11.18 10.63 2.04
C LEU A 158 -11.90 9.33 1.72
N ASP A 159 -13.22 9.31 1.79
CA ASP A 159 -14.04 8.28 1.13
C ASP A 159 -14.29 8.65 -0.35
N VAL A 160 -14.94 7.76 -1.09
CA VAL A 160 -15.29 7.97 -2.51
C VAL A 160 -16.28 9.12 -2.76
N ASN A 161 -16.94 9.64 -1.72
CA ASN A 161 -17.84 10.78 -1.77
C ASN A 161 -17.17 12.08 -1.28
N GLY A 162 -15.87 12.05 -0.97
CA GLY A 162 -15.12 13.20 -0.45
C GLY A 162 -15.33 13.46 1.05
N GLY A 163 -16.00 12.56 1.77
CA GLY A 163 -16.10 12.58 3.23
C GLY A 163 -14.73 12.30 3.86
N ARG A 164 -14.35 13.06 4.89
CA ARG A 164 -13.07 12.87 5.58
C ARG A 164 -13.21 11.74 6.61
N LEU A 165 -12.46 10.65 6.43
CA LEU A 165 -12.24 9.62 7.44
C LEU A 165 -11.46 10.23 8.63
N PRO A 166 -11.61 9.71 9.87
CA PRO A 166 -10.99 10.30 11.05
C PRO A 166 -9.48 10.50 10.82
N PRO A 167 -8.91 11.63 11.27
CA PRO A 167 -7.54 12.01 10.94
C PRO A 167 -6.55 10.94 11.37
N PRO A 168 -5.39 10.84 10.66
CA PRO A 168 -4.36 9.87 10.98
C PRO A 168 -4.00 9.93 12.48
N PRO A 169 -3.73 8.78 13.12
CA PRO A 169 -3.14 8.80 14.46
C PRO A 169 -1.84 9.63 14.41
N PRO A 170 -1.53 10.41 15.46
CA PRO A 170 -0.33 11.23 15.49
C PRO A 170 0.90 10.35 15.24
N LYS A 171 1.82 10.82 14.37
CA LYS A 171 3.09 10.13 14.13
C LYS A 171 3.75 9.89 15.49
N LYS A 172 4.07 8.63 15.80
CA LYS A 172 4.87 8.31 17.00
C LYS A 172 6.17 9.09 16.89
N GLU A 173 6.39 10.06 17.76
CA GLU A 173 7.65 10.76 17.83
C GLU A 173 8.78 9.73 17.96
N PRO A 174 9.90 9.88 17.23
CA PRO A 174 11.06 9.05 17.48
C PRO A 174 11.39 9.20 18.97
N LYS A 175 11.38 8.07 19.71
CA LYS A 175 11.77 8.06 21.11
C LYS A 175 13.08 8.81 21.21
N LYS A 176 13.07 10.01 21.83
CA LYS A 176 14.30 10.74 22.12
C LYS A 176 15.22 9.74 22.79
N LYS A 177 16.37 9.44 22.16
CA LYS A 177 17.42 8.68 22.83
C LYS A 177 17.67 9.42 24.13
N LYS A 178 17.45 8.74 25.26
CA LYS A 178 17.85 9.24 26.56
C LYS A 178 19.35 9.44 26.43
N VAL A 179 19.79 10.69 26.35
CA VAL A 179 21.20 11.02 26.47
C VAL A 179 21.55 10.58 27.88
N GLU A 180 22.21 9.43 28.01
CA GLU A 180 22.86 9.06 29.26
C GLU A 180 23.88 10.15 29.54
N ARG A 181 23.56 11.02 30.51
CA ARG A 181 24.57 11.84 31.15
C ARG A 181 25.48 10.86 31.90
N ASN A 182 26.74 10.84 31.51
CA ASN A 182 27.78 10.22 32.31
C ASN A 182 27.79 10.88 33.69
N PRO A 183 27.74 10.12 34.80
CA PRO A 183 27.75 10.67 36.15
C PRO A 183 29.13 11.20 36.59
N ASP A 184 30.15 11.15 35.74
CA ASP A 184 31.54 11.49 36.10
C ASP A 184 31.97 12.92 35.72
N ASP A 185 31.06 13.78 35.27
CA ASP A 185 31.37 15.20 35.03
C ASP A 185 31.08 16.03 36.30
N GLU A 186 31.80 15.71 37.38
CA GLU A 186 32.02 16.64 38.49
C GLU A 186 33.23 17.51 38.18
N SER A 187 33.01 18.59 37.44
CA SER A 187 33.92 19.73 37.43
C SER A 187 33.41 20.78 38.43
N VAL A 188 34.01 20.69 39.61
CA VAL A 188 34.09 21.62 40.77
C VAL A 188 33.56 23.05 40.54
N PRO A 189 32.74 23.61 41.45
CA PRO A 189 32.50 25.04 41.51
C PRO A 189 33.66 25.72 42.25
N ASP A 190 34.41 26.58 41.55
CA ASP A 190 35.28 27.55 42.21
C ASP A 190 34.52 28.86 42.42
N ASP A 191 34.52 29.26 43.68
CA ASP A 191 33.79 30.35 44.28
C ASP A 191 34.65 31.63 44.30
N MET A 192 33.97 32.79 44.29
CA MET A 192 34.39 34.10 44.86
C MET A 192 35.26 35.07 43.99
N PRO A 193 35.31 36.39 44.32
CA PRO A 193 34.31 37.40 43.89
C PRO A 193 34.94 38.76 43.45
N GLU A 194 34.07 39.73 43.10
CA GLU A 194 34.32 41.19 43.00
C GLU A 194 35.32 41.68 41.92
N SER A 195 35.20 42.81 41.21
CA SER A 195 34.50 44.09 41.42
C SER A 195 34.60 44.94 40.13
N GLY A 196 33.75 45.96 40.01
CA GLY A 196 33.92 47.12 39.13
C GLY A 196 33.45 46.90 37.70
N GLY A 197 32.64 47.74 37.07
CA GLY A 197 32.27 49.13 37.34
C GLY A 197 32.05 49.79 35.98
N GLY A 198 30.89 50.45 35.79
CA GLY A 198 30.77 51.53 34.82
C GLY A 198 30.09 51.24 33.48
N SER A 199 28.87 51.78 33.37
CA SER A 199 28.45 52.68 32.28
C SER A 199 27.98 52.08 30.94
N GLU A 200 26.66 51.97 30.78
CA GLU A 200 25.93 52.28 29.54
C GLU A 200 26.03 53.80 29.20
N PRO A 201 25.48 54.30 28.07
CA PRO A 201 25.29 53.71 26.74
C PRO A 201 25.72 54.68 25.60
N ARG A 202 25.84 54.16 24.36
CA ARG A 202 25.26 54.72 23.11
C ARG A 202 25.62 53.86 21.91
#